data_AF-A0A7D3VST3-F1
#
_entry.id   AF-A0A7D3VST3-F1
#
_cell.length_a   1.000
_cell.length_b   1.000
_cell.length_c   1.000
_cell.angle_alpha   90.00
_cell.angle_beta   90.00
_cell.angle_gamma   90.00
#
_symmetry.space_group_name_H-M   'P 1'
#
loop_
_entity.id
_entity.type
_entity.pdbx_description
1 polymer ?
#
loop_
_entity_poly.entity_id
_entity_poly.type
_entity_poly.pdbx_seq_one_letter_code
_entity_poly.pdbx_strand_id
1 'polypeptide(L)'
;MPERVAELAARLLAIDWTYEGDELHSRSRIALMREHLHRGERWARHLGVRGSGPFLTLPDLIDPDVRADPDVVRDVLAAVPHIAMAPTSRACAAALHFAALQDAGVPLPALPGPYEPLVLLFERGGGFGIDCSGVFIELGTAAIPRRRRDGKIRNASLAPMDHAALDDLDMRDDAR
;
A
#
# COMPACT_ATOMS: atom_id res chain seq x y z
N MET A 1 3.34 -2.07 -24.75
CA MET A 1 4.23 -2.21 -23.59
C MET A 1 3.35 -2.30 -22.35
N PRO A 2 3.76 -3.03 -21.30
CA PRO A 2 3.02 -3.02 -20.02
C PRO A 2 3.06 -1.59 -19.45
N GLU A 3 1.99 -0.84 -19.69
CA GLU A 3 1.90 0.60 -19.40
C GLU A 3 1.81 0.81 -17.88
N ARG A 4 1.07 -0.04 -17.17
CA ARG A 4 0.82 0.11 -15.73
C ARG A 4 2.05 -0.17 -14.91
N VAL A 5 2.81 -1.22 -15.25
CA VAL A 5 4.07 -1.52 -14.56
C VAL A 5 5.06 -0.36 -14.72
N ALA A 6 5.19 0.18 -15.94
CA ALA A 6 6.13 1.26 -16.21
C ALA A 6 5.74 2.56 -15.49
N GLU A 7 4.45 2.92 -15.52
CA GLU A 7 3.91 4.08 -14.79
C GLU A 7 4.12 3.95 -13.28
N LEU A 8 3.79 2.79 -12.71
CA LEU A 8 3.95 2.54 -11.28
C LEU A 8 5.42 2.56 -10.87
N ALA A 9 6.31 1.95 -11.66
CA ALA A 9 7.75 2.00 -11.39
C ALA A 9 8.28 3.45 -11.40
N ALA A 10 7.85 4.25 -12.39
CA ALA A 10 8.22 5.66 -12.45
C ALA A 10 7.75 6.45 -11.22
N ARG A 11 6.51 6.22 -10.75
CA ARG A 11 6.01 6.81 -9.50
C ARG A 11 6.85 6.40 -8.31
N LEU A 12 7.12 5.11 -8.13
CA LEU A 12 7.87 4.59 -6.97
C LEU A 12 9.33 5.07 -6.95
N LEU A 13 9.96 5.24 -8.12
CA LEU A 13 11.32 5.78 -8.25
C LEU A 13 11.38 7.29 -8.01
N ALA A 14 10.28 8.01 -8.21
CA ALA A 14 10.21 9.46 -7.98
C ALA A 14 10.01 9.83 -6.50
N ILE A 15 9.74 8.85 -5.63
CA ILE A 15 9.53 9.07 -4.20
C ILE A 15 10.86 9.42 -3.53
N ASP A 16 10.86 10.54 -2.79
CA ASP A 16 11.93 10.83 -1.85
C ASP A 16 11.77 9.97 -0.60
N TRP A 17 12.46 8.83 -0.60
CA TRP A 17 12.43 7.89 0.52
C TRP A 17 13.26 8.33 1.74
N THR A 18 14.05 9.40 1.61
CA THR A 18 14.82 9.97 2.72
C THR A 18 13.97 10.91 3.58
N TYR A 19 12.85 11.38 3.03
CA TYR A 19 11.86 12.15 3.74
C TYR A 19 11.00 11.23 4.61
N GLU A 20 11.26 11.18 5.91
CA GLU A 20 10.30 10.65 6.88
C GLU A 20 9.16 11.67 6.97
N GLY A 21 7.95 11.27 6.54
CA GLY A 21 6.78 12.13 6.59
C GLY A 21 6.61 12.71 7.98
N ASP A 22 6.84 14.03 8.10
CA ASP A 22 6.69 14.78 9.35
C ASP A 22 5.25 14.71 9.86
N GLU A 23 4.99 15.30 11.04
CA GLU A 23 3.64 15.52 11.60
C GLU A 23 2.62 15.99 10.54
N LEU A 24 3.10 16.74 9.53
CA LEU A 24 2.35 17.27 8.38
C LEU A 24 1.47 16.26 7.64
N HIS A 25 1.89 15.00 7.44
CA HIS A 25 1.11 14.02 6.67
C HIS A 25 0.57 12.85 7.50
N SER A 26 0.61 12.98 8.83
CA SER A 26 0.30 11.84 9.71
C SER A 26 -1.13 11.34 9.55
N ARG A 27 -2.12 12.23 9.31
CA ARG A 27 -3.54 11.85 9.22
C ARG A 27 -3.84 11.11 7.92
N SER A 28 -3.41 11.66 6.80
CA SER A 28 -3.56 11.06 5.48
C SER A 28 -2.84 9.71 5.38
N ARG A 29 -1.61 9.60 5.90
CA ARG A 29 -0.87 8.32 5.95
C ARG A 29 -1.59 7.25 6.76
N ILE A 30 -2.16 7.60 7.92
CA ILE A 30 -2.99 6.68 8.72
C ILE A 30 -4.25 6.25 7.95
N ALA A 31 -4.94 7.20 7.31
CA ALA A 31 -6.16 6.91 6.55
C ALA A 31 -5.87 5.98 5.37
N LEU A 32 -4.81 6.27 4.61
CA LEU A 32 -4.37 5.48 3.46
C LEU A 32 -3.95 4.06 3.85
N MET A 33 -3.19 3.89 4.94
CA MET A 33 -2.87 2.56 5.45
C MET A 33 -4.15 1.81 5.83
N ARG A 34 -5.09 2.44 6.55
CA ARG A 34 -6.38 1.81 6.89
C ARG A 34 -7.19 1.42 5.65
N GLU A 35 -7.16 2.23 4.60
CA GLU A 35 -7.80 1.92 3.32
C GLU A 35 -7.12 0.73 2.63
N HIS A 36 -5.79 0.67 2.63
CA HIS A 36 -5.06 -0.50 2.13
C HIS A 36 -5.45 -1.78 2.88
N LEU A 37 -5.48 -1.75 4.22
CA LEU A 37 -5.93 -2.88 5.04
C LEU A 37 -7.36 -3.30 4.67
N HIS A 38 -8.23 -2.32 4.52
CA HIS A 38 -9.63 -2.54 4.20
C HIS A 38 -9.83 -3.18 2.82
N ARG A 39 -9.10 -2.71 1.81
CA ARG A 39 -9.09 -3.34 0.48
C ARG A 39 -8.50 -4.74 0.52
N GLY A 40 -7.39 -4.93 1.24
CA GLY A 40 -6.78 -6.25 1.45
C GLY A 40 -7.75 -7.25 2.06
N GLU A 41 -8.53 -6.86 3.07
CA GLU A 41 -9.58 -7.71 3.66
C GLU A 41 -10.69 -8.07 2.65
N ARG A 42 -11.09 -7.15 1.77
CA ARG A 42 -12.07 -7.43 0.70
C ARG A 42 -11.54 -8.45 -0.29
N TRP A 43 -10.30 -8.28 -0.72
CA TRP A 43 -9.61 -9.23 -1.61
C TRP A 43 -9.46 -10.60 -0.95
N ALA A 44 -9.02 -10.66 0.31
CA ALA A 44 -8.90 -11.90 1.07
C ALA A 44 -10.22 -12.68 1.14
N ARG A 45 -11.34 -11.97 1.43
CA ARG A 45 -12.66 -12.60 1.46
C ARG A 45 -13.11 -13.10 0.09
N HIS A 46 -12.86 -12.33 -0.96
CA HIS A 46 -13.21 -12.73 -2.32
C HIS A 46 -12.45 -13.99 -2.75
N LEU A 47 -11.16 -14.08 -2.42
CA LEU A 47 -10.30 -15.24 -2.70
C LEU A 47 -10.52 -16.42 -1.74
N GLY A 48 -11.46 -16.32 -0.78
CA GLY A 48 -11.74 -17.38 0.19
C GLY A 48 -10.61 -17.64 1.20
N VAL A 49 -9.63 -16.74 1.31
CA VAL A 49 -8.47 -16.92 2.19
C VAL A 49 -8.85 -16.53 3.62
N ARG A 50 -8.75 -17.50 4.54
CA ARG A 50 -8.97 -17.26 5.97
C ARG A 50 -7.67 -16.80 6.62
N GLY A 51 -7.68 -15.58 7.13
CA GLY A 51 -6.60 -15.08 7.97
C GLY A 51 -5.32 -14.83 7.18
N SER A 52 -5.24 -13.65 6.58
CA SER A 52 -4.00 -13.17 5.99
C SER A 52 -4.11 -11.65 5.95
N GLY A 53 -3.27 -11.03 6.76
CA GLY A 53 -3.33 -9.60 7.05
C GLY A 53 -2.95 -8.72 5.84
N PRO A 54 -2.73 -7.41 6.08
CA PRO A 54 -2.25 -6.41 5.11
C PRO A 54 -1.28 -6.86 4.02
N PHE A 55 -0.43 -7.83 4.35
CA PHE A 55 0.72 -8.24 3.54
C PHE A 55 0.47 -9.51 2.75
N LEU A 56 -0.80 -9.79 2.46
CA LEU A 56 -1.15 -10.74 1.42
C LEU A 56 -0.37 -10.40 0.16
N THR A 57 0.45 -11.32 -0.31
CA THR A 57 0.97 -11.29 -1.66
C THR A 57 -0.16 -11.69 -2.61
N LEU A 58 -1.13 -10.78 -2.81
CA LEU A 58 -2.26 -10.98 -3.70
C LEU A 58 -1.84 -11.47 -5.10
N PRO A 59 -0.72 -10.99 -5.69
CA PRO A 59 -0.24 -11.54 -6.95
C PRO A 59 0.08 -13.04 -6.90
N ASP A 60 0.62 -13.55 -5.79
CA ASP A 60 0.89 -14.99 -5.61
C ASP A 60 -0.40 -15.82 -5.52
N LEU A 61 -1.47 -15.22 -5.00
CA LEU A 61 -2.76 -15.90 -4.85
C LEU A 61 -3.61 -15.87 -6.13
N ILE A 62 -3.42 -14.88 -6.99
CA ILE A 62 -4.21 -14.70 -8.21
C ILE A 62 -3.62 -15.53 -9.34
N ASP A 63 -2.35 -15.28 -9.68
CA ASP A 63 -1.63 -16.01 -10.72
C ASP A 63 -0.13 -15.90 -10.43
N PRO A 64 0.52 -16.98 -9.96
CA PRO A 64 1.93 -16.95 -9.59
C PRO A 64 2.90 -16.78 -10.76
N ASP A 65 2.46 -17.06 -11.98
CA ASP A 65 3.33 -17.11 -13.16
C ASP A 65 3.45 -15.73 -13.84
N VAL A 66 2.51 -14.81 -13.56
CA VAL A 66 2.52 -13.45 -14.12
C VAL A 66 3.22 -12.49 -13.17
N ARG A 67 4.44 -12.07 -13.51
CA ARG A 67 5.25 -11.16 -12.69
C ARG A 67 5.76 -9.98 -13.50
N ALA A 68 5.87 -8.83 -12.83
CA ALA A 68 6.65 -7.70 -13.35
C ALA A 68 8.09 -8.13 -13.63
N ASP A 69 8.70 -7.47 -14.61
CA ASP A 69 10.09 -7.71 -15.00
C ASP A 69 11.01 -7.63 -13.77
N PRO A 70 11.83 -8.67 -13.50
CA PRO A 70 12.72 -8.71 -12.34
C PRO A 70 13.72 -7.55 -12.31
N ASP A 71 14.13 -7.02 -13.46
CA ASP A 71 15.03 -5.85 -13.51
C ASP A 71 14.32 -4.59 -13.01
N VAL A 72 13.08 -4.36 -13.45
CA VAL A 72 12.26 -3.23 -12.97
C VAL A 72 12.01 -3.33 -11.46
N VAL A 73 11.70 -4.53 -10.96
CA VAL A 73 11.50 -4.76 -9.53
C VAL A 73 12.79 -4.47 -8.77
N ARG A 74 13.93 -4.99 -9.21
CA ARG A 74 15.23 -4.74 -8.57
C ARG A 74 15.53 -3.25 -8.50
N ASP A 75 15.33 -2.52 -9.58
CA ASP A 75 15.66 -1.09 -9.66
C ASP A 75 14.79 -0.27 -8.69
N VAL A 76 13.49 -0.57 -8.58
CA VAL A 76 12.60 0.04 -7.58
C VAL A 76 13.04 -0.31 -6.16
N LEU A 77 13.37 -1.57 -5.89
CA LEU A 77 13.75 -2.00 -4.54
C LEU A 77 15.11 -1.43 -4.11
N ALA A 78 16.01 -1.15 -5.04
CA ALA A 78 17.29 -0.50 -4.76
C ALA A 78 17.13 0.98 -4.36
N ALA A 79 16.04 1.63 -4.76
CA ALA A 79 15.73 3.00 -4.37
C ALA A 79 15.15 3.11 -2.94
N VAL A 80 14.57 2.02 -2.41
CA VAL A 80 14.02 1.99 -1.05
C VAL A 80 15.15 1.84 -0.02
N PRO A 81 15.31 2.77 0.95
CA PRO A 81 16.40 2.75 1.92
C PRO A 81 16.41 1.46 2.75
N HIS A 82 17.60 0.91 3.01
CA HIS A 82 17.75 -0.29 3.84
C HIS A 82 17.20 -0.14 5.28
N ILE A 83 17.19 1.09 5.82
CA ILE A 83 16.64 1.41 7.14
C ILE A 83 15.10 1.46 7.09
N ALA A 84 14.52 1.75 5.92
CA ALA A 84 13.08 1.73 5.65
C ALA A 84 12.58 0.31 5.32
N MET A 85 12.72 -0.57 6.32
CA MET A 85 11.76 -1.63 6.69
C MET A 85 11.30 -2.57 5.55
N ALA A 86 11.76 -3.83 5.61
CA ALA A 86 11.37 -4.94 4.73
C ALA A 86 9.87 -5.05 4.34
N PRO A 87 8.89 -4.66 5.19
CA PRO A 87 7.48 -4.57 4.77
C PRO A 87 7.21 -3.60 3.61
N THR A 88 7.90 -2.45 3.57
CA THR A 88 7.77 -1.45 2.50
C THR A 88 8.25 -2.03 1.17
N SER A 89 9.46 -2.60 1.14
CA SER A 89 10.01 -3.24 -0.06
C SER A 89 9.09 -4.35 -0.58
N ARG A 90 8.56 -5.19 0.31
CA ARG A 90 7.59 -6.24 -0.08
C ARG A 90 6.31 -5.67 -0.66
N ALA A 91 5.81 -4.56 -0.11
CA ALA A 91 4.64 -3.88 -0.64
C ALA A 91 4.89 -3.29 -2.04
N CYS A 92 6.05 -2.66 -2.28
CA CYS A 92 6.42 -2.16 -3.60
C CYS A 92 6.48 -3.30 -4.63
N ALA A 93 7.14 -4.42 -4.30
CA ALA A 93 7.21 -5.58 -5.18
C ALA A 93 5.82 -6.16 -5.48
N ALA A 94 4.98 -6.32 -4.45
CA ALA A 94 3.62 -6.82 -4.62
C ALA A 94 2.76 -5.89 -5.49
N ALA A 95 2.91 -4.57 -5.36
CA ALA A 95 2.22 -3.60 -6.20
C ALA A 95 2.64 -3.72 -7.68
N LEU A 96 3.94 -3.85 -7.97
CA LEU A 96 4.45 -4.06 -9.32
C LEU A 96 3.94 -5.37 -9.93
N HIS A 97 3.98 -6.46 -9.17
CA HIS A 97 3.45 -7.75 -9.65
C HIS A 97 1.92 -7.69 -9.87
N PHE A 98 1.19 -6.93 -9.07
CA PHE A 98 -0.24 -6.72 -9.32
C PHE A 98 -0.50 -5.90 -10.58
N ALA A 99 0.30 -4.86 -10.85
CA ALA A 99 0.23 -4.11 -12.10
C ALA A 99 0.53 -5.02 -13.32
N ALA A 100 1.46 -5.97 -13.18
CA ALA A 100 1.75 -6.94 -14.23
C ALA A 100 0.55 -7.86 -14.54
N LEU A 101 -0.22 -8.27 -13.52
CA LEU A 101 -1.48 -9.00 -13.72
C LEU A 101 -2.47 -8.20 -14.57
N GLN A 102 -2.56 -6.89 -14.33
CA GLN A 102 -3.44 -6.00 -15.07
C GLN A 102 -2.96 -5.82 -16.52
N ASP A 103 -1.67 -5.61 -16.74
CA ASP A 103 -1.08 -5.47 -18.07
C ASP A 103 -1.19 -6.76 -18.90
N ALA A 104 -1.11 -7.92 -18.25
CA ALA A 104 -1.32 -9.22 -18.88
C ALA A 104 -2.80 -9.54 -19.18
N GLY A 105 -3.73 -8.70 -18.71
CA GLY A 105 -5.17 -8.92 -18.91
C GLY A 105 -5.73 -10.09 -18.10
N VAL A 106 -5.09 -10.47 -16.99
CA VAL A 106 -5.61 -11.51 -16.08
C VAL A 106 -7.01 -11.07 -15.61
N PRO A 107 -8.02 -11.96 -15.64
CA PRO A 107 -9.37 -11.61 -15.22
C PRO A 107 -9.41 -11.34 -13.71
N LEU A 108 -9.46 -10.06 -13.34
CA LEU A 108 -9.55 -9.61 -11.95
C LEU A 108 -11.01 -9.36 -11.56
N PRO A 109 -11.39 -9.60 -10.30
CA PRO A 109 -12.72 -9.26 -9.82
C PRO A 109 -12.95 -7.75 -9.82
N ALA A 110 -14.22 -7.34 -9.87
CA ALA A 110 -14.66 -5.93 -9.78
C ALA A 110 -14.50 -5.37 -8.35
N LEU A 111 -13.27 -5.38 -7.84
CA LEU A 111 -12.86 -4.84 -6.54
C LEU A 111 -11.92 -3.64 -6.74
N PRO A 112 -11.92 -2.67 -5.82
CA PRO A 112 -10.94 -1.58 -5.85
C PRO A 112 -9.50 -2.12 -5.81
N GLY A 113 -8.60 -1.46 -6.55
CA GLY A 113 -7.18 -1.80 -6.59
C GLY A 113 -6.57 -1.79 -5.17
N PRO A 114 -5.89 -2.86 -4.74
CA PRO A 114 -5.45 -3.01 -3.35
C PRO A 114 -4.23 -2.17 -2.98
N TYR A 115 -3.39 -1.81 -3.96
CA TYR A 115 -2.09 -1.17 -3.71
C TYR A 115 -2.06 0.35 -3.90
N GLU A 116 -3.03 0.95 -4.60
CA GLU A 116 -3.07 2.41 -4.81
C GLU A 116 -2.97 3.23 -3.50
N PRO A 117 -3.68 2.86 -2.40
CA PRO A 117 -3.53 3.59 -1.15
C PRO A 117 -2.11 3.55 -0.57
N LEU A 118 -1.34 2.49 -0.84
CA LEU A 118 0.06 2.41 -0.39
C LEU A 118 0.96 3.31 -1.24
N VAL A 119 0.74 3.37 -2.56
CA VAL A 119 1.51 4.26 -3.43
C VAL A 119 1.32 5.72 -2.99
N LEU A 120 0.06 6.14 -2.79
CA LEU A 120 -0.27 7.45 -2.24
C LEU A 120 0.35 7.69 -0.85
N LEU A 121 0.44 6.64 -0.01
CA LEU A 121 1.07 6.76 1.30
C LEU A 121 2.56 7.04 1.17
N PHE A 122 3.24 6.33 0.27
CA PHE A 122 4.67 6.49 0.03
C PHE A 122 5.00 7.86 -0.58
N GLU A 123 4.17 8.33 -1.52
CA GLU A 123 4.26 9.68 -2.11
C GLU A 123 4.14 10.81 -1.06
N ARG A 124 3.61 10.50 0.13
CA ARG A 124 3.43 11.45 1.24
C ARG A 124 4.49 11.35 2.35
N GLY A 125 5.63 10.73 2.07
CA GLY A 125 6.79 10.75 2.96
C GLY A 125 7.19 9.39 3.49
N GLY A 126 7.54 8.50 2.55
CA GLY A 126 8.31 7.30 2.84
C GLY A 126 7.48 6.09 3.27
N GLY A 127 8.19 5.05 3.68
CA GLY A 127 7.66 3.72 3.96
C GLY A 127 6.89 3.59 5.28
N PHE A 128 6.66 2.35 5.66
CA PHE A 128 6.08 1.98 6.95
C PHE A 128 6.81 0.78 7.55
N GLY A 129 6.61 0.64 8.85
CA GLY A 129 7.18 -0.42 9.67
C GLY A 129 6.20 -1.41 10.22
N ILE A 130 6.76 -2.44 10.82
CA ILE A 130 6.05 -3.30 11.74
C ILE A 130 6.85 -3.28 13.03
N ASP A 131 6.16 -3.03 14.14
CA ASP A 131 6.78 -3.01 15.45
C ASP A 131 7.34 -4.39 15.83
N CYS A 132 8.21 -4.45 16.84
CA CYS A 132 8.82 -5.71 17.29
C CYS A 132 7.79 -6.76 17.75
N SER A 133 6.58 -6.35 18.16
CA SER A 133 5.52 -7.29 18.53
C SER A 133 4.82 -7.92 17.31
N GLY A 134 4.95 -7.33 16.12
CA GLY A 134 4.26 -7.77 14.91
C GLY A 134 2.77 -7.39 14.86
N VAL A 135 2.29 -6.64 15.86
CA VAL A 135 0.87 -6.29 16.07
C VAL A 135 0.55 -4.92 15.49
N PHE A 136 1.51 -4.00 15.49
CA PHE A 136 1.33 -2.63 15.04
C PHE A 136 2.10 -2.35 13.75
N ILE A 137 1.50 -1.51 12.92
CA ILE A 137 2.14 -0.91 11.75
C ILE A 137 2.60 0.48 12.17
N GLU A 138 3.88 0.74 12.00
CA GLU A 138 4.52 2.01 12.35
C GLU A 138 4.56 2.94 11.12
N LEU A 139 4.13 4.18 11.31
CA LEU A 139 4.01 5.21 10.29
C LEU A 139 4.70 6.48 10.81
N GLY A 140 6.03 6.41 10.99
CA GLY A 140 6.78 7.47 11.65
C GLY A 140 6.35 7.64 13.10
N THR A 141 5.71 8.76 13.44
CA THR A 141 5.27 9.09 14.81
C THR A 141 3.95 8.43 15.22
N ALA A 142 3.27 7.74 14.29
CA ALA A 142 2.01 7.05 14.56
C ALA A 142 2.14 5.52 14.46
N ALA A 143 1.32 4.82 15.24
CA ALA A 143 1.19 3.37 15.14
C ALA A 143 -0.29 2.96 15.04
N ILE A 144 -0.61 2.03 14.14
CA ILE A 144 -1.97 1.50 14.01
C ILE A 144 -2.00 -0.03 14.13
N PRO A 145 -3.07 -0.62 14.70
CA PRO A 145 -3.21 -2.07 14.74
C PRO A 145 -3.27 -2.66 13.33
N ARG A 146 -2.52 -3.74 13.11
CA ARG A 146 -2.47 -4.49 11.85
C ARG A 146 -3.78 -5.21 11.51
N ARG A 147 -4.67 -5.39 12.51
CA ARG A 147 -6.02 -5.94 12.36
C ARG A 147 -7.05 -5.01 12.96
N ARG A 148 -8.17 -4.81 12.27
CA ARG A 148 -9.34 -4.13 12.83
C ARG A 148 -9.99 -5.02 13.89
N ARG A 149 -10.36 -4.42 15.02
CA ARG A 149 -11.03 -5.14 16.13
C ARG A 149 -12.49 -5.51 15.83
N ASP A 150 -13.17 -4.77 14.94
CA ASP A 150 -14.59 -4.97 14.65
C ASP A 150 -14.86 -5.99 13.53
N GLY A 151 -13.85 -6.30 12.71
CA GLY A 151 -13.97 -7.25 11.58
C GLY A 151 -15.01 -6.86 10.53
N LYS A 152 -15.53 -5.63 10.57
CA LYS A 152 -16.60 -5.16 9.69
C LYS A 152 -15.99 -4.54 8.43
N ILE A 153 -16.28 -5.15 7.29
CA ILE A 153 -16.01 -4.55 5.98
C ILE A 153 -17.10 -3.53 5.69
N ARG A 154 -16.68 -2.29 5.48
CA ARG A 154 -17.53 -1.19 4.99
C ARG A 154 -17.59 -1.21 3.47
N ASN A 155 -18.67 -0.66 2.90
CA ASN A 155 -18.78 -0.50 1.43
C ASN A 155 -18.11 0.79 0.95
N ALA A 156 -18.07 1.83 1.80
CA ALA A 156 -17.45 3.11 1.49
C ALA A 156 -15.92 3.06 1.69
N SER A 157 -15.20 3.81 0.87
CA SER A 157 -13.76 4.03 1.03
C SER A 157 -13.47 4.75 2.36
N LEU A 158 -12.36 4.39 2.99
CA LEU A 158 -11.94 4.92 4.29
C LEU A 158 -11.00 6.13 4.17
N ALA A 159 -10.48 6.40 2.97
CA ALA A 159 -9.60 7.52 2.68
C ALA A 159 -9.91 8.10 1.30
N PRO A 160 -9.73 9.41 1.09
CA PRO A 160 -9.71 9.98 -0.25
C PRO A 160 -8.52 9.41 -1.05
N MET A 161 -8.63 9.38 -2.38
CA MET A 161 -7.61 8.82 -3.30
C MET A 161 -6.96 9.89 -4.18
N ASP A 162 -7.27 11.17 -3.95
CA ASP A 162 -6.67 12.30 -4.64
C ASP A 162 -5.84 13.14 -3.65
N HIS A 163 -4.76 13.74 -4.15
CA HIS A 163 -3.80 14.48 -3.31
C HIS A 163 -4.45 15.67 -2.61
N ALA A 164 -5.33 16.43 -3.28
CA ALA A 164 -5.95 17.62 -2.71
C ALA A 164 -6.83 17.29 -1.49
N ALA A 165 -7.65 16.25 -1.57
CA ALA A 165 -8.47 15.81 -0.43
C ALA A 165 -7.63 15.17 0.69
N LEU A 166 -6.46 14.61 0.38
CA LEU A 166 -5.51 14.15 1.39
C LEU A 166 -4.83 15.32 2.09
N ASP A 167 -4.49 16.39 1.37
CA ASP A 167 -3.96 17.63 1.93
C ASP A 167 -5.00 18.29 2.85
N ASP A 168 -6.26 18.35 2.40
CA ASP A 168 -7.39 18.82 3.22
C ASP A 168 -7.56 17.99 4.50
N LEU A 169 -7.33 16.68 4.43
CA LEU A 169 -7.43 15.81 5.60
C LEU A 169 -6.32 16.11 6.62
N ASP A 170 -5.13 16.43 6.16
CA ASP A 170 -4.00 16.78 7.02
C ASP A 170 -4.18 18.16 7.67
N MET A 171 -4.78 19.12 6.95
CA MET A 171 -5.06 20.48 7.46
C MET A 171 -6.21 20.57 8.48
N ARG A 172 -7.02 19.52 8.65
CA ARG A 172 -8.15 19.54 9.61
C ARG A 172 -7.65 19.51 11.05
N ASP A 173 -7.73 20.63 11.75
CA ASP A 173 -7.61 20.64 13.21
C ASP A 173 -8.81 19.93 13.85
N ASP A 174 -8.57 18.77 14.45
CA ASP A 174 -9.50 18.23 15.43
C ASP A 174 -9.33 19.08 16.70
N ALA A 175 -10.33 19.92 16.98
CA ALA A 175 -10.50 20.48 18.31
C ALA A 175 -10.52 19.31 19.31
N ARG A 176 -9.47 19.28 20.14
CA ARG A 176 -9.16 18.27 21.16
C ARG A 176 -10.36 17.89 22.04
#